data_AF-A0A1I0EAY7-F1
#
_entry.id   AF-A0A1I0EAY7-F1
#
_cell.length_a   1.000
_cell.length_b   1.000
_cell.length_c   1.000
_cell.angle_alpha   90.00
_cell.angle_beta   90.00
_cell.angle_gamma   90.00
#
_symmetry.space_group_name_H-M   'P 1'
#
loop_
_entity.id
_entity.type
_entity.pdbx_description
1 polymer ?
#
loop_
_entity_poly.entity_id
_entity_poly.type
_entity_poly.pdbx_seq_one_letter_code
_entity_poly.pdbx_strand_id
1 'polypeptide(L)'
;MLKKMRERKGFTLAELLIVVAIIGVLVAIAIPIFTSQLEKSRDAVTASNARAAYAEAAVVKLTEESKDGVAELSDDKKSVTVHDVVVKGESDNGAFYGSSKSIDLPFTIGDDNHAKLLDKAPTDGKVDITFTWSDTDTCSATVAD
;
A
#
# COMPACT_ATOMS: atom_id res chain seq x y z
N MET A 1 30.97 -30.34 58.79
CA MET A 1 30.08 -29.70 57.79
C MET A 1 30.90 -28.74 56.94
N LEU A 2 31.26 -29.10 55.70
CA LEU A 2 31.91 -28.18 54.78
C LEU A 2 30.84 -27.38 54.01
N LYS A 3 30.77 -26.07 54.30
CA LYS A 3 29.88 -25.13 53.61
C LYS A 3 30.47 -24.81 52.24
N LYS A 4 29.94 -25.45 51.19
CA LYS A 4 30.30 -25.23 49.79
C LYS A 4 30.02 -23.75 49.43
N MET A 5 31.06 -22.95 49.28
CA MET A 5 30.94 -21.57 48.79
C MET A 5 30.48 -21.64 47.33
N ARG A 6 29.23 -21.26 47.06
CA ARG A 6 28.74 -21.10 45.68
C ARG A 6 29.49 -19.93 45.05
N GLU A 7 30.38 -20.22 44.12
CA GLU A 7 30.95 -19.23 43.21
C GLU A 7 29.81 -18.54 42.48
N ARG A 8 29.61 -17.25 42.78
CA ARG A 8 28.70 -16.42 41.99
C ARG A 8 29.45 -16.01 40.74
N LYS A 9 29.31 -16.79 39.66
CA LYS A 9 29.75 -16.37 38.32
C LYS A 9 28.91 -15.16 37.92
N GLY A 10 29.50 -13.97 38.04
CA GLY A 10 28.91 -12.72 37.56
C GLY A 10 29.06 -12.61 36.04
N PHE A 11 28.15 -11.89 35.42
CA PHE A 11 28.20 -11.56 33.99
C PHE A 11 29.35 -10.59 33.73
N THR A 12 30.24 -10.93 32.80
CA THR A 12 31.41 -10.10 32.48
C THR A 12 31.02 -9.00 31.50
N LEU A 13 31.67 -7.83 31.62
CA LEU A 13 31.48 -6.74 30.65
C LEU A 13 31.89 -7.15 29.22
N ALA A 14 32.87 -8.05 29.10
CA ALA A 14 33.30 -8.59 27.82
C ALA A 14 32.23 -9.47 27.16
N GLU A 15 31.52 -10.30 27.94
CA GLU A 15 30.37 -11.08 27.45
C GLU A 15 29.24 -10.18 26.98
N LEU A 16 28.98 -9.05 27.66
CA LEU A 16 27.98 -8.10 27.18
C LEU A 16 28.38 -7.42 25.88
N LEU A 17 29.66 -7.03 25.77
CA LEU A 17 30.18 -6.26 24.65
C LEU A 17 30.11 -7.06 23.34
N ILE A 18 30.48 -8.33 23.36
CA ILE A 18 30.39 -9.17 22.16
C ILE A 18 28.94 -9.39 21.72
N VAL A 19 28.00 -9.48 22.68
CA VAL A 19 26.57 -9.66 22.37
C VAL A 19 26.00 -8.43 21.66
N VAL A 20 26.25 -7.23 22.17
CA VAL A 20 25.76 -6.00 21.51
C VAL A 20 26.43 -5.78 20.15
N ALA A 21 27.69 -6.19 19.99
CA ALA A 21 28.38 -6.14 18.69
C ALA A 21 27.69 -7.05 17.65
N ILE A 22 27.35 -8.29 18.03
CA ILE A 22 26.64 -9.22 17.13
C ILE A 22 25.23 -8.70 16.82
N ILE A 23 24.48 -8.22 17.83
CA ILE A 23 23.14 -7.64 17.62
C ILE A 23 23.22 -6.44 16.66
N GLY A 24 24.26 -5.59 16.77
CA GLY A 24 24.47 -4.46 15.86
C GLY A 24 24.58 -4.88 14.40
N VAL A 25 25.34 -5.95 14.11
CA VAL A 25 25.48 -6.50 12.75
C VAL A 25 24.14 -7.07 12.23
N LEU A 26 23.42 -7.81 13.07
CA LEU A 26 22.12 -8.37 12.70
C LEU A 26 21.10 -7.27 12.38
N VAL A 27 21.01 -6.24 13.21
CA VAL A 27 20.09 -5.11 13.03
C VAL A 27 20.41 -4.33 11.75
N ALA A 28 21.70 -4.11 11.45
CA ALA A 28 22.13 -3.40 10.25
C ALA A 28 21.62 -4.06 8.94
N ILE A 29 21.53 -5.39 8.90
CA ILE A 29 20.99 -6.14 7.75
C ILE A 29 19.47 -6.27 7.84
N ALA A 30 18.94 -6.50 9.04
CA ALA A 30 17.52 -6.78 9.24
C ALA A 30 16.62 -5.58 8.93
N ILE A 31 17.01 -4.35 9.32
CA ILE A 31 16.19 -3.14 9.10
C ILE A 31 15.86 -2.93 7.62
N PRO A 32 16.84 -2.79 6.69
CA PRO A 32 16.53 -2.50 5.29
C PRO A 32 15.71 -3.60 4.62
N ILE A 33 15.97 -4.87 4.97
CA ILE A 33 15.21 -6.01 4.45
C ILE A 33 13.76 -5.95 4.95
N PHE A 34 13.57 -5.76 6.25
CA PHE A 34 12.23 -5.74 6.85
C PHE A 34 11.42 -4.55 6.34
N THR A 35 12.01 -3.37 6.24
CA THR A 35 11.37 -2.18 5.67
C THR A 35 10.91 -2.43 4.23
N SER A 36 11.77 -2.97 3.36
CA SER A 36 11.39 -3.28 1.98
C SER A 36 10.26 -4.33 1.88
N GLN A 37 10.22 -5.29 2.80
CA GLN A 37 9.16 -6.30 2.82
C GLN A 37 7.83 -5.73 3.34
N LEU A 38 7.87 -4.79 4.29
CA LEU A 38 6.69 -4.07 4.75
C LEU A 38 6.10 -3.20 3.63
N GLU A 39 6.93 -2.46 2.89
CA GLU A 39 6.51 -1.67 1.72
C GLU A 39 5.79 -2.53 0.68
N LYS A 40 6.40 -3.64 0.25
CA LYS A 40 5.77 -4.59 -0.67
C LYS A 40 4.43 -5.12 -0.17
N SER A 41 4.30 -5.33 1.14
CA SER A 41 3.05 -5.79 1.75
C SER A 41 1.97 -4.70 1.71
N ARG A 42 2.35 -3.43 1.95
CA ARG A 42 1.47 -2.26 1.85
C ARG A 42 0.99 -2.05 0.41
N ASP A 43 1.87 -2.24 -0.58
CA ASP A 43 1.53 -2.14 -2.00
C ASP A 43 0.54 -3.24 -2.44
N ALA A 44 0.75 -4.47 -1.96
CA ALA A 44 -0.14 -5.59 -2.25
C ALA A 44 -1.55 -5.39 -1.67
N VAL A 45 -1.63 -4.86 -0.44
CA VAL A 45 -2.92 -4.51 0.19
C VAL A 45 -3.63 -3.44 -0.62
N THR A 46 -2.90 -2.40 -1.02
CA THR A 46 -3.50 -1.32 -1.81
C THR A 46 -3.99 -1.82 -3.16
N ALA A 47 -3.27 -2.77 -3.78
CA ALA A 47 -3.68 -3.33 -5.08
C ALA A 47 -4.99 -4.11 -4.95
N SER A 48 -5.11 -4.86 -3.85
CA SER A 48 -6.34 -5.57 -3.52
C SER A 48 -7.51 -4.61 -3.32
N ASN A 49 -7.30 -3.51 -2.59
CA ASN A 49 -8.33 -2.50 -2.35
C ASN A 49 -8.74 -1.78 -3.64
N ALA A 50 -7.78 -1.45 -4.50
CA ALA A 50 -8.07 -0.81 -5.79
C ALA A 50 -8.86 -1.73 -6.73
N ARG A 51 -8.58 -3.04 -6.74
CA ARG A 51 -9.40 -4.03 -7.46
C ARG A 51 -10.81 -4.15 -6.89
N ALA A 52 -10.95 -4.10 -5.57
CA ALA A 52 -12.26 -4.11 -4.93
C ALA A 52 -13.08 -2.86 -5.29
N ALA A 53 -12.44 -1.68 -5.26
CA ALA A 53 -13.04 -0.44 -5.69
C ALA A 53 -13.46 -0.50 -7.17
N TYR A 54 -12.59 -1.01 -8.06
CA TYR A 54 -12.94 -1.21 -9.47
C TYR A 54 -14.16 -2.13 -9.64
N ALA A 55 -14.23 -3.23 -8.88
CA ALA A 55 -15.38 -4.14 -8.94
C ALA A 55 -16.67 -3.45 -8.51
N GLU A 56 -16.62 -2.59 -7.49
CA GLU A 56 -17.77 -1.77 -7.09
C GLU A 56 -18.17 -0.77 -8.16
N ALA A 57 -17.19 -0.06 -8.72
CA ALA A 57 -17.38 0.91 -9.77
C ALA A 57 -18.01 0.27 -11.02
N ALA A 58 -17.54 -0.93 -11.40
CA ALA A 58 -18.08 -1.70 -12.50
C ALA A 58 -19.55 -2.12 -12.27
N VAL A 59 -19.93 -2.47 -11.03
CA VAL A 59 -21.33 -2.78 -10.71
C VAL A 59 -22.20 -1.55 -10.89
N VAL A 60 -21.81 -0.39 -10.33
CA VAL A 60 -22.55 0.87 -10.46
C VAL A 60 -22.67 1.30 -11.92
N LYS A 61 -21.59 1.13 -12.70
CA LYS A 61 -21.58 1.43 -14.13
C LYS A 61 -22.56 0.56 -14.92
N LEU A 62 -22.74 -0.71 -14.52
CA LEU A 62 -23.67 -1.64 -15.18
C LEU A 62 -25.13 -1.46 -14.75
N THR A 63 -25.37 -1.13 -13.48
CA THR A 63 -26.72 -0.90 -12.94
C THR A 63 -27.23 0.51 -13.21
N GLU A 64 -26.32 1.44 -13.51
CA GLU A 64 -26.58 2.88 -13.59
C GLU A 64 -27.16 3.47 -12.28
N GLU A 65 -26.93 2.78 -11.16
CA GLU A 65 -27.46 3.15 -9.84
C GLU A 65 -26.29 3.47 -8.89
N SER A 66 -26.18 4.74 -8.50
CA SER A 66 -25.24 5.19 -7.48
C SER A 66 -25.59 4.60 -6.11
N LYS A 67 -24.55 4.31 -5.33
CA LYS A 67 -24.63 4.00 -3.91
C LYS A 67 -24.11 5.19 -3.13
N ASP A 68 -25.03 5.96 -2.56
CA ASP A 68 -24.74 7.18 -1.81
C ASP A 68 -23.63 6.97 -0.76
N GLY A 69 -22.59 7.80 -0.82
CA GLY A 69 -21.43 7.74 0.07
C GLY A 69 -20.53 6.52 -0.09
N VAL A 70 -20.71 5.71 -1.14
CA VAL A 70 -19.86 4.54 -1.43
C VAL A 70 -19.33 4.58 -2.86
N ALA A 71 -20.21 4.68 -3.84
CA ALA A 71 -19.83 4.74 -5.25
C ALA A 71 -20.85 5.54 -6.06
N GLU A 72 -20.40 6.65 -6.65
CA GLU A 72 -21.26 7.64 -7.30
C GLU A 72 -21.00 7.68 -8.81
N LEU A 73 -22.04 7.45 -9.60
CA LEU A 73 -22.01 7.56 -11.05
C LEU A 73 -22.11 9.03 -11.48
N SER A 74 -21.25 9.43 -12.42
CA SER A 74 -21.32 10.75 -13.06
C SER A 74 -22.55 10.90 -13.96
N ASP A 75 -23.02 12.14 -14.14
CA ASP A 75 -24.19 12.49 -14.99
C ASP A 75 -24.03 12.02 -16.44
N ASP A 76 -22.79 12.05 -16.97
CA ASP A 76 -22.46 11.59 -18.31
C ASP A 76 -22.37 10.05 -18.40
N LYS A 77 -22.54 9.37 -17.27
CA LYS A 77 -22.42 7.92 -17.07
C LYS A 77 -21.08 7.36 -17.50
N LYS A 78 -20.04 8.16 -17.74
CA LYS A 78 -18.74 7.66 -18.21
C LYS A 78 -17.79 7.34 -17.07
N SER A 79 -18.03 7.88 -15.88
CA SER A 79 -17.19 7.66 -14.71
C SER A 79 -17.98 7.30 -13.46
N VAL A 80 -17.32 6.57 -12.56
CA VAL A 80 -17.80 6.23 -11.21
C VAL A 80 -16.72 6.57 -10.21
N THR A 81 -17.05 7.37 -9.20
CA THR A 81 -16.16 7.70 -8.08
C THR A 81 -16.48 6.79 -6.90
N VAL A 82 -15.51 5.98 -6.48
CA VAL A 82 -15.62 5.14 -5.28
C VAL A 82 -14.95 5.86 -4.13
N HIS A 83 -15.67 6.03 -3.03
CA HIS A 83 -15.22 6.79 -1.88
C HIS A 83 -14.43 5.92 -0.90
N ASP A 84 -13.61 6.58 -0.08
CA ASP A 84 -13.00 5.98 1.10
C ASP A 84 -12.09 4.76 0.84
N VAL A 85 -11.48 4.67 -0.35
CA VAL A 85 -10.59 3.56 -0.70
C VAL A 85 -9.30 3.67 0.09
N VAL A 86 -8.98 2.63 0.86
CA VAL A 86 -7.82 2.62 1.75
C VAL A 86 -6.54 2.38 0.95
N VAL A 87 -5.63 3.36 1.00
CA VAL A 87 -4.30 3.30 0.43
C VAL A 87 -3.27 3.19 1.55
N LYS A 88 -2.42 2.16 1.46
CA LYS A 88 -1.38 1.87 2.45
C LYS A 88 0.03 2.00 1.88
N GLY A 89 0.25 1.85 0.57
CA GLY A 89 1.58 1.88 -0.04
C GLY A 89 2.25 3.27 0.00
N GLU A 90 3.58 3.30 -0.07
CA GLU A 90 4.41 4.51 -0.09
C GLU A 90 5.13 4.62 -1.44
N SER A 91 4.91 5.71 -2.17
CA SER A 91 5.55 5.95 -3.45
C SER A 91 6.93 6.55 -3.25
N ASP A 92 7.93 5.70 -3.07
CA ASP A 92 9.29 6.09 -3.45
C ASP A 92 9.44 5.88 -4.96
N ASN A 93 9.35 6.98 -5.72
CA ASN A 93 9.58 7.07 -7.17
C ASN A 93 8.55 6.39 -8.09
N GLY A 94 7.27 6.76 -7.96
CA GLY A 94 6.40 6.88 -9.14
C GLY A 94 6.02 5.58 -9.84
N ALA A 95 5.94 4.46 -9.12
CA ALA A 95 5.39 3.24 -9.68
C ALA A 95 4.40 2.61 -8.70
N PHE A 96 3.36 3.38 -8.35
CA PHE A 96 2.29 2.86 -7.51
C PHE A 96 1.50 1.77 -8.23
N TYR A 97 1.23 1.91 -9.53
CA TYR A 97 0.96 0.79 -10.44
C TYR A 97 1.37 1.18 -11.87
N GLY A 98 1.80 0.22 -12.68
CA GLY A 98 1.82 0.38 -14.14
C GLY A 98 3.14 0.66 -14.86
N SER A 99 4.30 0.74 -14.21
CA SER A 99 5.57 0.94 -14.96
C SER A 99 6.67 -0.07 -14.66
N SER A 100 6.72 -0.68 -13.47
CA SER A 100 7.91 -1.50 -13.15
C SER A 100 7.77 -2.61 -12.09
N LYS A 101 6.56 -2.97 -11.61
CA LYS A 101 6.39 -4.14 -10.70
C LYS A 101 5.05 -4.88 -10.87
N SER A 102 5.10 -6.00 -11.60
CA SER A 102 4.41 -7.31 -11.39
C SER A 102 2.96 -7.42 -10.88
N ILE A 103 2.15 -6.36 -10.77
CA ILE A 103 0.77 -6.43 -10.30
C ILE A 103 -0.15 -6.03 -11.44
N ASP A 104 -0.84 -7.02 -12.00
CA ASP A 104 -1.82 -6.82 -13.06
C ASP A 104 -3.11 -6.21 -12.48
N LEU A 105 -3.57 -5.12 -13.09
CA LEU A 105 -4.79 -4.42 -12.71
C LEU A 105 -5.76 -4.40 -13.90
N PRO A 106 -7.07 -4.50 -13.67
CA PRO A 106 -8.07 -4.51 -14.74
C PRO A 106 -8.35 -3.13 -15.35
N PHE A 107 -7.56 -2.11 -14.99
CA PHE A 107 -7.67 -0.73 -15.44
C PHE A 107 -6.28 -0.12 -15.59
N THR A 108 -6.16 0.92 -16.41
CA THR A 108 -4.95 1.72 -16.53
C THR A 108 -4.96 2.85 -15.50
N ILE A 109 -3.80 3.35 -15.11
CA ILE A 109 -3.71 4.59 -14.33
C ILE A 109 -3.45 5.72 -15.34
N GLY A 110 -4.30 6.76 -15.33
CA GLY A 110 -4.24 7.84 -16.33
C GLY A 110 -2.93 8.66 -16.28
N ASP A 111 -2.47 9.19 -17.42
CA ASP A 111 -1.20 9.94 -17.55
C ASP A 111 -1.35 11.44 -17.90
N ASP A 112 -2.57 11.94 -18.10
CA ASP A 112 -2.82 13.21 -18.76
C ASP A 112 -3.24 14.32 -17.75
N ASN A 113 -2.28 14.93 -17.07
CA ASN A 113 -2.40 16.30 -16.50
C ASN A 113 -3.42 16.60 -15.36
N HIS A 114 -3.96 15.64 -14.62
CA HIS A 114 -4.72 15.94 -13.40
C HIS A 114 -4.11 15.28 -12.16
N ALA A 115 -4.22 16.02 -11.06
CA ALA A 115 -3.38 15.93 -9.88
C ALA A 115 -3.46 14.59 -9.17
N LYS A 116 -2.33 14.23 -8.55
CA LYS A 116 -2.12 13.05 -7.70
C LYS A 116 -2.54 11.73 -8.36
N LEU A 117 -1.58 11.16 -9.10
CA LEU A 117 -1.47 9.71 -9.22
C LEU A 117 -1.75 9.09 -7.83
N LEU A 118 -2.32 7.87 -7.76
CA LEU A 118 -2.47 7.12 -6.50
C LEU A 118 -1.16 7.05 -5.68
N ASP A 119 -0.03 7.27 -6.35
CA ASP A 119 1.30 7.44 -5.83
C ASP A 119 1.54 8.70 -4.96
N LYS A 120 0.66 9.72 -5.00
CA LYS A 120 0.69 10.95 -4.18
C LYS A 120 -0.45 11.00 -3.16
N ALA A 121 -1.25 9.94 -3.05
CA ALA A 121 -2.22 9.77 -1.99
C ALA A 121 -1.50 9.78 -0.63
N PRO A 122 -2.11 10.33 0.44
CA PRO A 122 -1.54 10.24 1.78
C PRO A 122 -1.24 8.77 2.12
N THR A 123 -0.02 8.52 2.58
CA THR A 123 0.58 7.19 2.80
C THR A 123 -0.09 6.33 3.87
N ASP A 124 -1.15 6.84 4.48
CA ASP A 124 -2.00 6.12 5.42
C ASP A 124 -3.40 6.76 5.48
N GLY A 125 -4.12 6.69 4.36
CA GLY A 125 -5.36 7.45 4.18
C GLY A 125 -6.42 6.74 3.37
N LYS A 126 -7.62 7.29 3.48
CA LYS A 126 -8.75 7.04 2.59
C LYS A 126 -8.65 8.02 1.44
N VAL A 127 -8.80 7.53 0.22
CA VAL A 127 -8.86 8.36 -0.99
C VAL A 127 -10.03 7.94 -1.84
N ASP A 128 -10.56 8.90 -2.58
CA ASP A 128 -11.62 8.65 -3.53
C ASP A 128 -10.98 8.34 -4.89
N ILE A 129 -11.43 7.28 -5.55
CA ILE A 129 -10.91 6.83 -6.85
C ILE A 129 -12.00 6.95 -7.89
N THR A 130 -11.74 7.73 -8.92
CA THR A 130 -12.62 7.84 -10.08
C THR A 130 -12.16 6.89 -11.17
N PHE A 131 -13.04 5.97 -11.55
CA PHE A 131 -12.88 5.07 -12.69
C PHE A 131 -13.62 5.65 -13.89
N THR A 132 -12.94 5.80 -15.02
CA THR A 132 -13.51 6.36 -16.25
C THR A 132 -13.42 5.34 -17.37
N TRP A 133 -14.55 5.04 -18.01
CA TRP A 133 -14.62 4.15 -19.16
C TRP A 133 -14.63 4.96 -20.46
N SER A 134 -13.74 4.60 -21.37
CA SER A 134 -13.76 5.12 -22.74
C SER A 134 -14.87 4.45 -23.56
N ASP A 135 -15.15 5.03 -24.74
CA ASP A 135 -16.08 4.44 -25.70
C ASP A 135 -15.54 3.12 -26.31
N THR A 136 -14.29 2.74 -26.01
CA THR A 136 -13.67 1.46 -26.41
C THR A 136 -13.54 0.47 -25.23
N ASP A 137 -14.36 0.64 -24.19
CA ASP A 137 -14.39 -0.20 -22.98
C ASP A 137 -13.08 -0.28 -22.18
N THR A 138 -12.14 0.65 -22.42
CA THR A 138 -10.93 0.74 -21.59
C THR A 138 -11.24 1.57 -20.35
N CYS A 139 -10.93 1.04 -19.17
CA CYS A 139 -11.06 1.78 -17.91
C CYS A 139 -9.73 2.41 -17.52
N SER A 140 -9.75 3.70 -17.20
CA SER A 140 -8.66 4.39 -16.50
C SER A 140 -9.09 4.75 -15.07
N ALA A 141 -8.14 4.86 -14.15
CA ALA A 141 -8.36 5.28 -12.76
C ALA A 141 -7.51 6.50 -12.41
N THR A 142 -8.13 7.46 -11.71
CA THR A 142 -7.50 8.67 -11.17
C THR A 142 -7.93 8.86 -9.71
N VAL A 143 -7.11 9.53 -8.90
CA VAL A 143 -7.55 9.95 -7.55
C VAL A 143 -8.42 11.20 -7.72
N ALA A 144 -9.57 11.25 -7.06
CA ALA A 144 -10.39 12.46 -7.03
C ALA A 144 -9.73 13.53 -6.14
N ASP A 145 -9.89 14.80 -6.51
CA ASP A 145 -9.34 15.96 -5.77
C ASP A 145 -9.99 16.16 -4.39
#